data_AF-A0A316FG48-F1
#
_entry.id   AF-A0A316FG48-F1
#
_cell.length_a   1.000
_cell.length_b   1.000
_cell.length_c   1.000
_cell.angle_alpha   90.00
_cell.angle_beta   90.00
_cell.angle_gamma   90.00
#
_symmetry.space_group_name_H-M   'P 1'
#
loop_
_entity.id
_entity.type
_entity.pdbx_description
1 polymer ?
#
loop_
_entity_poly.entity_id
_entity_poly.type
_entity_poly.pdbx_seq_one_letter_code
_entity_poly.pdbx_strand_id
1 'polypeptide(L)'
;MKTKFIKYLALIFILINVSTSSFSGKIYRWVDESGKVHYSDKPHKGAVEKKVKVNSRSFRTSATVSNGVSKCGTIKLRKYEYNGQTSYREVRRRISRLQEEVKRESSKNVYGNNVDEKIKRINNRKAILADHRCAINWYQKIMSHRDVDLKKVNHKVNEINQKLIEINVKEFALCGNRPFKSKSVINGDEYKILRNWERCQKEFKSKKFRLENLRKHLKKKIKNDF
;
A
#
# COMPACT_ATOMS: atom_id res chain seq x y z
N MET A 1 -22.96 -1.05 40.74
CA MET A 1 -22.44 -0.23 39.60
C MET A 1 -22.73 -0.80 38.20
N LYS A 2 -22.86 -2.12 37.99
CA LYS A 2 -23.00 -2.72 36.64
C LYS A 2 -24.32 -2.41 35.91
N THR A 3 -25.43 -2.19 36.62
CA THR A 3 -26.76 -1.97 36.02
C THR A 3 -26.96 -0.57 35.43
N LYS A 4 -26.26 0.45 35.93
CA LYS A 4 -26.29 1.80 35.37
C LYS A 4 -25.56 1.87 34.03
N PHE A 5 -24.44 1.16 33.88
CA PHE A 5 -23.63 1.13 32.66
C PHE A 5 -24.37 0.50 31.46
N ILE A 6 -25.17 -0.55 31.70
CA ILE A 6 -25.97 -1.22 30.67
C ILE A 6 -27.05 -0.27 30.09
N LYS A 7 -27.64 0.61 30.92
CA LYS A 7 -28.65 1.58 30.45
C LYS A 7 -28.06 2.63 29.50
N TYR A 8 -26.83 3.10 29.77
CA TYR A 8 -26.16 4.06 28.89
C TYR A 8 -25.74 3.44 27.56
N LEU A 9 -25.29 2.18 27.55
CA LEU A 9 -24.97 1.45 26.31
C LEU A 9 -26.20 1.27 25.42
N ALA A 10 -27.37 0.96 26.00
CA ALA A 10 -28.62 0.85 25.25
C ALA A 10 -29.04 2.19 24.63
N LEU A 11 -28.90 3.30 25.36
CA LEU A 11 -29.22 4.65 24.85
C LEU A 11 -28.32 5.04 23.67
N ILE A 12 -27.02 4.78 23.77
CA ILE A 12 -26.05 5.07 22.69
C ILE A 12 -26.39 4.25 21.44
N PHE A 13 -26.76 2.97 21.60
CA PHE A 13 -27.15 2.14 20.47
C PHE A 13 -28.39 2.66 19.74
N ILE A 14 -29.38 3.18 20.48
CA ILE A 14 -30.58 3.80 19.89
C ILE A 14 -30.23 5.08 19.13
N LEU A 15 -29.38 5.95 19.69
CA LEU A 15 -28.95 7.21 19.06
C LEU A 15 -28.18 6.97 17.74
N ILE A 16 -27.40 5.89 17.66
CA ILE A 16 -26.66 5.55 16.43
C ILE A 16 -27.62 5.10 15.31
N ASN A 17 -28.71 4.41 15.63
CA ASN A 17 -29.64 3.91 14.61
C ASN A 17 -30.51 5.02 13.98
N VAL A 18 -30.90 6.05 14.75
CA VAL A 18 -31.74 7.17 14.25
C VAL A 18 -31.01 8.03 13.21
N SER A 19 -29.67 7.99 13.19
CA SER A 19 -28.86 8.81 12.28
C SER A 19 -28.85 8.31 10.81
N THR A 20 -29.49 7.17 10.50
CA THR A 20 -29.35 6.50 9.20
C THR A 20 -30.42 6.85 8.15
N SER A 21 -31.38 7.74 8.47
CA SER A 21 -32.33 8.26 7.47
C SER A 21 -31.67 9.26 6.52
N SER A 22 -30.80 8.75 5.65
CA SER A 22 -30.18 9.51 4.57
C SER A 22 -31.27 9.95 3.59
N PHE A 23 -31.60 11.23 3.57
CA PHE A 23 -32.48 11.85 2.59
C PHE A 23 -31.98 11.57 1.17
N SER A 24 -32.69 10.70 0.45
CA SER A 24 -32.57 10.60 -1.01
C SER A 24 -33.25 11.84 -1.59
N GLY A 25 -32.50 12.93 -1.74
CA GLY A 25 -33.02 14.21 -2.23
C GLY A 25 -33.60 14.07 -3.64
N LYS A 26 -34.92 14.24 -3.77
CA LYS A 26 -35.59 14.37 -5.06
C LYS A 26 -35.27 15.74 -5.65
N ILE A 27 -34.99 15.81 -6.95
CA ILE A 27 -34.77 17.08 -7.67
C ILE A 27 -35.88 17.23 -8.71
N TYR A 28 -36.62 18.32 -8.63
CA TYR A 28 -37.71 18.67 -9.54
C TYR A 28 -37.19 19.62 -10.62
N ARG A 29 -37.66 19.44 -11.87
CA ARG A 29 -37.32 20.29 -13.01
C ARG A 29 -38.59 20.90 -13.59
N TRP A 30 -38.60 22.20 -13.84
CA TRP A 30 -39.67 22.87 -14.58
C TRP A 30 -39.10 23.89 -15.57
N VAL A 31 -39.97 24.37 -16.46
CA VAL A 31 -39.66 25.40 -17.45
C VAL A 31 -40.61 26.56 -17.16
N ASP A 32 -40.08 27.77 -17.04
CA ASP A 32 -40.91 28.97 -16.84
C ASP A 32 -41.49 29.49 -18.16
N GLU A 33 -42.30 30.55 -18.09
CA GLU A 33 -42.95 31.20 -19.24
C GLU A 33 -41.95 31.74 -20.26
N SER A 34 -40.72 32.07 -19.83
CA SER A 34 -39.62 32.50 -20.70
C SER A 34 -38.86 31.35 -21.36
N GLY A 35 -39.29 30.10 -21.14
CA GLY A 35 -38.62 28.91 -21.64
C GLY A 35 -37.36 28.53 -20.83
N LYS A 36 -37.12 29.16 -19.69
CA LYS A 36 -35.92 28.91 -18.87
C LYS A 36 -36.14 27.74 -17.92
N VAL A 37 -35.18 26.82 -17.90
CA VAL A 37 -35.23 25.61 -17.08
C VAL A 37 -34.75 25.91 -15.66
N HIS A 38 -35.52 25.51 -14.66
CA HIS A 38 -35.17 25.64 -13.23
C HIS A 38 -35.14 24.26 -12.54
N TYR A 39 -34.41 24.20 -11.42
CA TYR A 39 -34.27 22.99 -10.59
C TYR A 39 -34.48 23.35 -9.11
N SER A 40 -35.23 22.53 -8.36
CA SER A 40 -35.46 22.71 -6.90
C SER A 40 -35.59 21.35 -6.20
N ASP A 41 -35.26 21.36 -4.91
CA ASP A 41 -35.51 20.30 -3.94
C ASP A 41 -36.99 20.21 -3.52
N LYS A 42 -37.79 21.25 -3.79
CA LYS A 42 -39.23 21.30 -3.51
C LYS A 42 -40.05 21.24 -4.80
N PRO A 43 -41.23 20.58 -4.78
CA PRO A 43 -42.11 20.55 -5.94
C PRO A 43 -42.67 21.94 -6.25
N HIS A 44 -42.59 22.36 -7.51
CA HIS A 44 -43.21 23.59 -8.01
C HIS A 44 -44.47 23.24 -8.81
N LYS A 45 -45.49 24.12 -8.81
CA LYS A 45 -46.67 23.94 -9.68
C LYS A 45 -46.22 23.83 -11.14
N GLY A 46 -46.65 22.77 -11.83
CA GLY A 46 -46.26 22.46 -13.21
C GLY A 46 -44.89 21.79 -13.37
N ALA A 47 -44.16 21.50 -12.29
CA ALA A 47 -42.89 20.78 -12.37
C ALA A 47 -43.09 19.29 -12.64
N VAL A 48 -42.33 18.76 -13.58
CA VAL A 48 -42.29 17.32 -13.85
C VAL A 48 -41.20 16.71 -12.96
N GLU A 49 -41.57 15.74 -12.13
CA GLU A 49 -40.60 14.98 -11.33
C GLU A 49 -39.66 14.22 -12.28
N LYS A 50 -38.43 14.72 -12.43
CA LYS A 50 -37.40 14.00 -13.18
C LYS A 50 -36.57 13.23 -12.17
N LYS A 51 -36.80 11.92 -12.05
CA LYS A 51 -35.88 11.02 -11.34
C LYS A 51 -34.54 11.03 -12.06
N VAL A 52 -33.64 11.90 -11.63
CA VAL A 52 -32.25 11.87 -12.07
C VAL A 52 -31.66 10.61 -11.47
N LYS A 53 -31.65 9.51 -12.23
CA LYS A 53 -30.74 8.39 -11.96
C LYS A 53 -29.34 8.96 -12.10
N VAL A 54 -28.78 9.44 -10.99
CA VAL A 54 -27.34 9.65 -10.89
C VAL A 54 -26.77 8.30 -11.24
N ASN A 55 -26.14 8.20 -12.41
CA ASN A 55 -25.43 7.00 -12.80
C ASN A 55 -24.26 6.92 -11.81
N SER A 56 -24.52 6.31 -10.65
CA SER A 56 -23.54 5.97 -9.67
C SER A 56 -22.71 4.88 -10.33
N ARG A 57 -21.80 5.28 -11.23
CA ARG A 57 -20.57 4.53 -11.43
C ARG A 57 -20.00 4.44 -10.03
N SER A 58 -20.25 3.31 -9.38
CA SER A 58 -19.71 2.96 -8.07
C SER A 58 -18.26 3.39 -8.10
N PHE A 59 -17.87 4.28 -7.19
CA PHE A 59 -16.49 4.75 -7.13
C PHE A 59 -15.60 3.50 -7.11
N ARG A 60 -14.83 3.29 -8.19
CA ARG A 60 -13.97 2.11 -8.31
C ARG A 60 -12.87 2.29 -7.28
N THR A 61 -13.01 1.64 -6.14
CA THR A 61 -12.04 1.69 -5.04
C THR A 61 -10.92 0.70 -5.22
N SER A 62 -11.10 -0.29 -6.10
CA SER A 62 -10.20 -1.42 -6.30
C SER A 62 -9.72 -1.52 -7.74
N ALA A 63 -8.44 -1.84 -7.91
CA ALA A 63 -7.86 -2.16 -9.20
C ALA A 63 -8.46 -3.46 -9.76
N THR A 64 -8.68 -3.51 -11.07
CA THR A 64 -9.08 -4.73 -11.78
C THR A 64 -7.87 -5.34 -12.48
N VAL A 65 -7.79 -6.66 -12.50
CA VAL A 65 -6.74 -7.38 -13.23
C VAL A 65 -7.32 -7.87 -14.55
N SER A 66 -6.69 -7.50 -15.67
CA SER A 66 -7.07 -7.94 -17.01
C SER A 66 -5.80 -8.25 -17.78
N ASN A 67 -5.70 -9.49 -18.29
CA ASN A 67 -4.52 -10.01 -19.01
C ASN A 67 -3.22 -9.82 -18.23
N GLY A 68 -3.23 -10.10 -16.92
CA GLY A 68 -2.07 -9.95 -16.03
C GLY A 68 -1.65 -8.50 -15.73
N VAL A 69 -2.37 -7.50 -16.28
CA VAL A 69 -2.11 -6.08 -16.02
C VAL A 69 -3.18 -5.56 -15.05
N SER A 70 -2.73 -5.01 -13.91
CA SER A 70 -3.60 -4.30 -12.98
C SER A 70 -3.98 -2.94 -13.58
N LYS A 71 -5.25 -2.53 -13.46
CA LYS A 71 -5.75 -1.26 -14.01
C LYS A 71 -6.71 -0.58 -13.04
N CYS A 72 -6.70 0.74 -13.03
CA CYS A 72 -7.66 1.58 -12.33
C CYS A 72 -8.38 2.45 -13.37
N GLY A 73 -9.51 1.95 -13.88
CA GLY A 73 -10.22 2.58 -14.99
C GLY A 73 -9.35 2.67 -16.24
N THR A 74 -8.98 3.88 -16.62
CA THR A 74 -8.11 4.13 -17.79
C THR A 74 -6.61 4.02 -17.48
N ILE A 75 -6.23 4.02 -16.20
CA ILE A 75 -4.83 3.98 -15.76
C ILE A 75 -4.35 2.54 -15.75
N LYS A 76 -3.32 2.24 -16.56
CA LYS A 76 -2.60 0.97 -16.48
C LYS A 76 -1.58 1.04 -15.34
N LEU A 77 -1.69 0.13 -14.39
CA LEU A 77 -0.76 0.00 -13.27
C LEU A 77 0.36 -0.94 -13.73
N ARG A 78 1.51 -0.37 -14.11
CA ARG A 78 2.71 -1.17 -14.41
C ARG A 78 3.28 -1.78 -13.13
N LYS A 79 3.96 -2.92 -13.25
CA LYS A 79 4.85 -3.38 -12.18
C LYS A 79 5.86 -2.27 -11.89
N TYR A 80 6.07 -2.00 -10.61
CA TYR A 80 6.95 -0.94 -10.11
C TYR A 80 8.38 -1.21 -10.58
N GLU A 81 8.82 -0.57 -11.66
CA GLU A 81 10.24 -0.44 -11.95
C GLU A 81 10.80 0.63 -11.01
N TYR A 82 11.96 0.38 -10.40
CA TYR A 82 12.55 1.16 -9.31
C TYR A 82 12.76 2.67 -9.62
N ASN A 83 12.70 3.07 -10.90
CA ASN A 83 12.63 4.47 -11.33
C ASN A 83 11.24 5.13 -11.12
N GLY A 84 10.27 4.39 -10.58
CA GLY A 84 8.85 4.76 -10.43
C GLY A 84 8.50 5.65 -9.25
N GLN A 85 9.47 6.11 -8.45
CA GLN A 85 9.22 7.12 -7.41
C GLN A 85 8.64 8.42 -8.00
N THR A 86 8.99 8.72 -9.26
CA THR A 86 8.38 9.79 -10.07
C THR A 86 6.88 9.54 -10.29
N SER A 87 6.46 8.29 -10.52
CA SER A 87 5.07 7.93 -10.82
C SER A 87 4.13 8.15 -9.64
N TYR A 88 4.45 7.69 -8.43
CA TYR A 88 3.57 7.90 -7.27
C TYR A 88 3.43 9.37 -6.91
N ARG A 89 4.57 10.09 -6.87
CA ARG A 89 4.61 11.51 -6.54
C ARG A 89 3.85 12.34 -7.58
N GLU A 90 3.98 11.98 -8.85
CA GLU A 90 3.25 12.61 -9.95
C GLU A 90 1.74 12.32 -9.87
N VAL A 91 1.33 11.07 -9.64
CA VAL A 91 -0.08 10.71 -9.44
C VAL A 91 -0.68 11.50 -8.28
N ARG A 92 0.03 11.63 -7.16
CA ARG A 92 -0.42 12.44 -6.02
C ARG A 92 -0.56 13.93 -6.36
N ARG A 93 0.41 14.51 -7.07
CA ARG A 93 0.31 15.90 -7.57
C ARG A 93 -0.86 16.07 -8.54
N ARG A 94 -1.11 15.08 -9.40
CA ARG A 94 -2.23 15.10 -10.36
C ARG A 94 -3.58 15.06 -9.65
N ILE A 95 -3.70 14.29 -8.58
CA ILE A 95 -4.90 14.28 -7.71
C ILE A 95 -5.15 15.66 -7.12
N SER A 96 -4.14 16.30 -6.52
CA SER A 96 -4.30 17.63 -5.93
C SER A 96 -4.77 18.66 -6.96
N ARG A 97 -4.17 18.65 -8.17
CA ARG A 97 -4.60 19.52 -9.28
C ARG A 97 -6.05 19.24 -9.71
N LEU A 98 -6.42 17.98 -9.91
CA LEU A 98 -7.77 17.59 -10.32
C LEU A 98 -8.83 17.94 -9.26
N GLN A 99 -8.50 17.82 -7.97
CA GLN A 99 -9.41 18.20 -6.88
C GLN A 99 -9.69 19.71 -6.91
N GLU A 100 -8.65 20.51 -7.07
CA GLU A 100 -8.77 21.96 -7.15
C GLU A 100 -9.53 22.38 -8.40
N GLU A 101 -9.26 21.75 -9.54
CA GLU A 101 -9.99 21.93 -10.80
C GLU A 101 -11.49 21.63 -10.65
N VAL A 102 -11.85 20.52 -9.98
CA VAL A 102 -13.26 20.16 -9.71
C VAL A 102 -13.91 21.17 -8.77
N LYS A 103 -13.20 21.65 -7.75
CA LYS A 103 -13.68 22.68 -6.81
C LYS A 103 -13.92 24.02 -7.49
N ARG A 104 -13.00 24.45 -8.36
CA ARG A 104 -13.13 25.68 -9.15
C ARG A 104 -14.25 25.61 -10.16
N GLU A 105 -14.46 24.48 -10.82
CA GLU A 105 -15.59 24.35 -11.76
C GLU A 105 -16.93 24.27 -11.04
N SER A 106 -17.01 23.56 -9.92
CA SER A 106 -18.27 23.45 -9.16
C SER A 106 -18.72 24.77 -8.53
N SER A 107 -17.79 25.66 -8.14
CA SER A 107 -18.10 26.96 -7.53
C SER A 107 -18.56 28.05 -8.51
N LYS A 108 -18.28 27.93 -9.81
CA LYS A 108 -18.75 28.92 -10.80
C LYS A 108 -20.26 28.83 -10.98
N ASN A 109 -21.03 29.87 -10.67
CA ASN A 109 -22.45 29.92 -11.05
C ASN A 109 -22.55 29.94 -12.59
N VAL A 110 -23.35 29.06 -13.17
CA VAL A 110 -23.59 29.03 -14.62
C VAL A 110 -25.09 29.16 -14.85
N TYR A 111 -25.46 30.21 -15.57
CA TYR A 111 -26.80 30.45 -16.07
C TYR A 111 -26.80 30.25 -17.59
N GLY A 112 -27.85 29.62 -18.13
CA GLY A 112 -28.07 29.45 -19.58
C GLY A 112 -27.83 28.03 -20.11
N ASN A 113 -27.79 27.90 -21.44
CA ASN A 113 -27.85 26.62 -22.17
C ASN A 113 -26.60 25.72 -22.03
N ASN A 114 -25.54 26.17 -21.33
CA ASN A 114 -24.27 25.45 -21.19
C ASN A 114 -24.15 24.62 -19.90
N VAL A 115 -25.23 24.49 -19.12
CA VAL A 115 -25.23 23.75 -17.84
C VAL A 115 -24.91 22.26 -18.04
N ASP A 116 -25.50 21.62 -19.05
CA ASP A 116 -25.32 20.18 -19.28
C ASP A 116 -23.86 19.83 -19.67
N GLU A 117 -23.24 20.64 -20.53
CA GLU A 117 -21.84 20.45 -20.93
C GLU A 117 -20.90 20.63 -19.74
N LYS A 118 -21.18 21.61 -18.86
CA LYS A 118 -20.41 21.80 -17.63
C LYS A 118 -20.55 20.60 -16.69
N ILE A 119 -21.77 20.09 -16.47
CA ILE A 119 -22.01 18.90 -15.64
C ILE A 119 -21.22 17.71 -16.21
N LYS A 120 -21.23 17.52 -17.53
CA LYS A 120 -20.45 16.48 -18.21
C LYS A 120 -18.95 16.60 -17.95
N ARG A 121 -18.39 17.81 -18.04
CA ARG A 121 -16.96 18.08 -17.74
C ARG A 121 -16.59 17.76 -16.29
N ILE A 122 -17.40 18.22 -15.33
CA ILE A 122 -17.18 17.94 -13.91
C ILE A 122 -17.24 16.44 -13.63
N ASN A 123 -18.22 15.73 -14.19
CA ASN A 123 -18.36 14.29 -14.01
C ASN A 123 -17.19 13.52 -14.62
N ASN A 124 -16.69 13.96 -15.78
CA ASN A 124 -15.49 13.38 -16.39
C ASN A 124 -14.26 13.56 -15.47
N ARG A 125 -14.04 14.76 -14.93
CA ARG A 125 -12.92 15.02 -13.99
C ARG A 125 -13.05 14.22 -12.70
N LYS A 126 -14.26 14.07 -12.16
CA LYS A 126 -14.52 13.20 -10.99
C LYS A 126 -14.19 11.73 -11.29
N ALA A 127 -14.49 11.25 -12.49
CA ALA A 127 -14.13 9.89 -12.90
C ALA A 127 -12.60 9.72 -12.99
N ILE A 128 -11.89 10.67 -13.61
CA ILE A 128 -10.42 10.66 -13.66
C ILE A 128 -9.83 10.69 -12.25
N LEU A 129 -10.38 11.52 -11.34
CA LEU A 129 -9.95 11.60 -9.96
C LEU A 129 -10.15 10.26 -9.21
N ALA A 130 -11.25 9.56 -9.45
CA ALA A 130 -11.51 8.24 -8.88
C ALA A 130 -10.46 7.22 -9.35
N ASP A 131 -10.14 7.20 -10.65
CA ASP A 131 -9.10 6.32 -11.22
C ASP A 131 -7.74 6.57 -10.56
N HIS A 132 -7.36 7.83 -10.35
CA HIS A 132 -6.09 8.15 -9.67
C HIS A 132 -6.08 7.75 -8.19
N ARG A 133 -7.20 7.91 -7.48
CA ARG A 133 -7.34 7.46 -6.09
C ARG A 133 -7.21 5.94 -5.98
N CYS A 134 -7.85 5.20 -6.89
CA CYS A 134 -7.66 3.76 -7.01
C CYS A 134 -6.18 3.40 -7.21
N ALA A 135 -5.47 4.11 -8.10
CA ALA A 135 -4.05 3.87 -8.34
C ALA A 135 -3.21 4.09 -7.07
N ILE A 136 -3.44 5.17 -6.31
CA ILE A 136 -2.74 5.42 -5.04
C ILE A 136 -3.00 4.32 -4.03
N ASN A 137 -4.27 3.93 -3.83
CA ASN A 137 -4.62 2.89 -2.87
C ASN A 137 -3.95 1.56 -3.23
N TRP A 138 -3.92 1.23 -4.52
CA TRP A 138 -3.22 0.04 -5.02
C TRP A 138 -1.71 0.12 -4.73
N TYR A 139 -1.07 1.25 -5.01
CA TYR A 139 0.36 1.44 -4.70
C TYR A 139 0.64 1.30 -3.20
N GLN A 140 -0.18 1.92 -2.35
CA GLN A 140 -0.02 1.83 -0.89
C GLN A 140 -0.14 0.39 -0.39
N LYS A 141 -1.08 -0.39 -0.94
CA LYS A 141 -1.25 -1.80 -0.60
C LYS A 141 -0.03 -2.64 -1.01
N ILE A 142 0.54 -2.38 -2.18
CA ILE A 142 1.74 -3.10 -2.62
C ILE A 142 2.94 -2.73 -1.74
N MET A 143 3.12 -1.46 -1.44
CA MET A 143 4.20 -0.99 -0.58
C MET A 143 4.10 -1.59 0.83
N SER A 144 2.89 -1.71 1.40
CA SER A 144 2.73 -2.31 2.72
C SER A 144 3.08 -3.81 2.74
N HIS A 145 2.69 -4.57 1.71
CA HIS A 145 3.11 -5.97 1.59
C HIS A 145 4.63 -6.10 1.42
N ARG A 146 5.24 -5.20 0.62
CA ARG A 146 6.67 -5.13 0.41
C ARG A 146 7.42 -4.85 1.71
N ASP A 147 6.97 -3.90 2.52
CA ASP A 147 7.60 -3.60 3.82
C ASP A 147 7.56 -4.80 4.77
N VAL A 148 6.47 -5.58 4.76
CA VAL A 148 6.36 -6.82 5.54
C VAL A 148 7.36 -7.87 5.05
N ASP A 149 7.46 -8.08 3.74
CA ASP A 149 8.41 -9.04 3.17
C ASP A 149 9.87 -8.62 3.43
N LEU A 150 10.19 -7.33 3.32
CA LEU A 150 11.51 -6.78 3.63
C LEU A 150 11.86 -7.01 5.10
N LYS A 151 10.94 -6.74 6.03
CA LYS A 151 11.11 -7.02 7.46
C LYS A 151 11.38 -8.50 7.71
N LYS A 152 10.64 -9.40 7.05
CA LYS A 152 10.81 -10.85 7.17
C LYS A 152 12.19 -11.31 6.66
N VAL A 153 12.66 -10.76 5.55
CA VAL A 153 14.00 -11.10 5.02
C VAL A 153 15.10 -10.55 5.93
N ASN A 154 14.98 -9.31 6.41
CA ASN A 154 15.93 -8.72 7.36
C ASN A 154 16.00 -9.50 8.67
N HIS A 155 14.86 -9.95 9.20
CA HIS A 155 14.82 -10.80 10.38
C HIS A 155 15.62 -12.09 10.18
N LYS A 156 15.45 -12.78 9.04
CA LYS A 156 16.25 -13.98 8.71
C LYS A 156 17.75 -13.69 8.57
N VAL A 157 18.10 -12.54 8.00
CA VAL A 157 19.52 -12.12 7.92
C VAL A 157 20.10 -11.94 9.32
N ASN A 158 19.35 -11.36 10.25
CA ASN A 158 19.76 -11.18 11.64
C ASN A 158 19.90 -12.52 12.37
N GLU A 159 18.95 -13.45 12.19
CA GLU A 159 19.03 -14.81 12.73
C GLU A 159 20.29 -15.53 12.24
N ILE A 160 20.63 -15.41 10.96
CA ILE A 160 21.88 -15.98 10.41
C ILE A 160 23.12 -15.34 11.03
N ASN A 161 23.12 -14.02 11.25
CA ASN A 161 24.25 -13.35 11.91
C ASN A 161 24.41 -13.84 13.36
N GLN A 162 23.31 -14.03 14.10
CA GLN A 162 23.35 -14.62 15.44
C GLN A 162 23.93 -16.04 15.43
N LYS A 163 23.46 -16.90 14.51
CA LYS A 163 24.01 -18.27 14.36
C LYS A 163 25.50 -18.27 14.01
N LEU A 164 25.96 -17.32 13.19
CA LEU A 164 27.38 -17.18 12.88
C LEU A 164 28.20 -16.80 14.12
N ILE A 165 27.68 -15.92 14.99
CA ILE A 165 28.29 -15.57 16.27
C ILE A 165 28.35 -16.80 17.19
N GLU A 166 27.24 -17.51 17.36
CA GLU A 166 27.19 -18.74 18.17
C GLU A 166 28.19 -19.79 17.69
N ILE A 167 28.32 -19.96 16.37
CA ILE A 167 29.29 -20.87 15.75
C ILE A 167 30.71 -20.41 16.07
N ASN A 168 31.01 -19.11 15.98
CA ASN A 168 32.33 -18.58 16.33
C ASN A 168 32.68 -18.83 17.79
N VAL A 169 31.72 -18.62 18.71
CA VAL A 169 31.90 -18.87 20.15
C VAL A 169 32.14 -20.36 20.42
N LYS A 170 31.33 -21.24 19.82
CA LYS A 170 31.49 -22.70 19.97
C LYS A 170 32.81 -23.21 19.38
N GLU A 171 33.19 -22.70 18.22
CA GLU A 171 34.47 -23.03 17.60
C GLU A 171 35.64 -22.64 18.48
N PHE A 172 35.62 -21.42 19.04
CA PHE A 172 36.65 -20.97 19.96
C PHE A 172 36.69 -21.83 21.23
N ALA A 173 35.54 -22.17 21.81
CA ALA A 173 35.46 -23.00 23.01
C ALA A 173 35.96 -24.44 22.80
N LEU A 174 35.72 -25.03 21.62
CA LEU A 174 36.06 -26.43 21.33
C LEU A 174 37.43 -26.60 20.71
N CYS A 175 37.80 -25.73 19.76
CA CYS A 175 39.07 -25.85 19.04
C CYS A 175 40.18 -25.01 19.69
N GLY A 176 39.84 -23.99 20.49
CA GLY A 176 40.81 -23.05 21.05
C GLY A 176 41.48 -22.16 20.00
N ASN A 177 42.52 -21.45 20.43
CA ASN A 177 43.34 -20.63 19.55
C ASN A 177 44.10 -21.49 18.56
N ARG A 178 44.34 -20.93 17.36
CA ARG A 178 45.20 -21.58 16.38
C ARG A 178 46.61 -21.76 16.97
N PRO A 179 47.15 -22.99 17.00
CA PRO A 179 48.51 -23.20 17.48
C PRO A 179 49.50 -22.45 16.58
N PHE A 180 50.53 -21.86 17.20
CA PHE A 180 51.55 -21.10 16.50
C PHE A 180 52.38 -22.04 15.61
N LYS A 181 52.64 -21.63 14.37
CA LYS A 181 53.61 -22.33 13.50
C LYS A 181 54.99 -21.76 13.78
N SER A 182 55.80 -22.47 14.57
CA SER A 182 57.23 -22.16 14.61
C SER A 182 57.84 -22.35 13.22
N LYS A 183 58.77 -21.46 12.84
CA LYS A 183 59.56 -21.62 11.61
C LYS A 183 60.69 -22.65 11.77
N SER A 184 61.08 -22.97 13.01
CA SER A 184 62.06 -24.01 13.32
C SER A 184 61.39 -25.38 13.43
N VAL A 185 62.16 -26.43 13.14
CA VAL A 185 61.81 -27.86 13.07
C VAL A 185 60.58 -28.22 13.92
N ILE A 186 59.51 -28.64 13.24
CA ILE A 186 58.27 -29.08 13.89
C ILE A 186 58.53 -30.44 14.52
N ASN A 187 58.56 -30.50 15.84
CA ASN A 187 58.55 -31.77 16.57
C ASN A 187 57.22 -32.52 16.31
N GLY A 188 57.24 -33.85 16.32
CA GLY A 188 56.08 -34.68 15.95
C GLY A 188 54.79 -34.35 16.71
N ASP A 189 54.90 -33.90 17.97
CA ASP A 189 53.76 -33.52 18.81
C ASP A 189 53.08 -32.21 18.38
N GLU A 190 53.85 -31.19 17.98
CA GLU A 190 53.30 -29.92 17.49
C GLU A 190 52.47 -30.14 16.22
N TYR A 191 52.95 -31.00 15.33
CA TYR A 191 52.22 -31.37 14.11
C TYR A 191 50.90 -32.08 14.44
N LYS A 192 50.88 -32.95 15.46
CA LYS A 192 49.67 -33.64 15.92
C LYS A 192 48.64 -32.66 16.48
N ILE A 193 49.08 -31.69 17.29
CA ILE A 193 48.22 -30.62 17.83
C ILE A 193 47.61 -29.79 16.69
N LEU A 194 48.42 -29.35 15.73
CA LEU A 194 47.94 -28.61 14.56
C LEU A 194 46.92 -29.41 13.74
N ARG A 195 47.19 -30.69 13.48
CA ARG A 195 46.28 -31.57 12.71
C ARG A 195 44.95 -31.77 13.44
N ASN A 196 44.96 -31.91 14.77
CA ASN A 196 43.74 -32.01 15.57
C ASN A 196 42.93 -30.71 15.53
N TRP A 197 43.61 -29.56 15.64
CA TRP A 197 42.98 -28.24 15.51
C TRP A 197 42.35 -28.06 14.12
N GLU A 198 43.06 -28.40 13.04
CA GLU A 198 42.54 -28.31 11.67
C GLU A 198 41.32 -29.21 11.45
N ARG A 199 41.33 -30.42 12.04
CA ARG A 199 40.19 -31.34 11.98
C ARG A 199 38.98 -30.74 12.69
N CYS A 200 39.16 -30.19 13.89
CA CYS A 200 38.10 -29.49 14.63
C CYS A 200 37.52 -28.32 13.82
N GLN A 201 38.38 -27.48 13.25
CA GLN A 201 38.01 -26.32 12.45
C GLN A 201 37.22 -26.65 11.17
N LYS A 202 37.54 -27.78 10.54
CA LYS A 202 36.89 -28.21 9.28
C LYS A 202 35.37 -28.34 9.43
N GLU A 203 34.89 -28.79 10.58
CA GLU A 203 33.45 -28.95 10.84
C GLU A 203 32.72 -27.59 10.89
N PHE A 204 33.32 -26.60 11.55
CA PHE A 204 32.74 -25.26 11.66
C PHE A 204 32.82 -24.50 10.33
N LYS A 205 33.93 -24.65 9.58
CA LYS A 205 34.13 -23.99 8.29
C LYS A 205 32.99 -24.30 7.29
N SER A 206 32.57 -25.56 7.20
CA SER A 206 31.45 -25.98 6.33
C SER A 206 30.13 -25.33 6.74
N LYS A 207 29.83 -25.29 8.06
CA LYS A 207 28.60 -24.66 8.60
C LYS A 207 28.59 -23.15 8.35
N LYS A 208 29.70 -22.46 8.63
CA LYS A 208 29.86 -21.01 8.36
C LYS A 208 29.64 -20.71 6.88
N PHE A 209 30.28 -21.46 5.98
CA PHE A 209 30.15 -21.27 4.54
C PHE A 209 28.69 -21.37 4.06
N ARG A 210 27.93 -22.36 4.53
CA ARG A 210 26.50 -22.51 4.20
C ARG A 210 25.69 -21.30 4.66
N LEU A 211 25.90 -20.83 5.89
CA LEU A 211 25.20 -19.66 6.44
C LEU A 211 25.58 -18.38 5.73
N GLU A 212 26.86 -18.18 5.40
CA GLU A 212 27.31 -17.00 4.66
C GLU A 212 26.74 -16.94 3.25
N ASN A 213 26.67 -18.07 2.55
CA ASN A 213 26.04 -18.15 1.23
C ASN A 213 24.54 -17.84 1.32
N LEU A 214 23.84 -18.38 2.31
CA LEU A 214 22.44 -18.07 2.55
C LEU A 214 22.26 -16.57 2.84
N ARG A 215 23.11 -15.99 3.67
CA ARG A 215 23.11 -14.54 3.96
C ARG A 215 23.32 -13.71 2.69
N LYS A 216 24.30 -14.06 1.86
CA LYS A 216 24.58 -13.39 0.58
C LYS A 216 23.38 -13.49 -0.36
N HIS A 217 22.77 -14.66 -0.47
CA HIS A 217 21.57 -14.88 -1.28
C HIS A 217 20.40 -14.01 -0.81
N LEU A 218 20.14 -13.94 0.51
CA LEU A 218 19.08 -13.08 1.05
C LEU A 218 19.37 -11.58 0.81
N LYS A 219 20.62 -11.13 0.96
CA LYS A 219 21.00 -9.75 0.64
C LYS A 219 20.83 -9.43 -0.85
N LYS A 220 21.15 -10.37 -1.74
CA LYS A 220 20.90 -10.24 -3.19
C LYS A 220 19.40 -10.17 -3.48
N LYS A 221 18.59 -10.99 -2.80
CA LYS A 221 17.13 -10.94 -2.90
C LYS A 221 16.59 -9.58 -2.48
N ILE A 222 17.10 -9.00 -1.39
CA ILE A 222 16.75 -7.62 -1.00
C ILE A 222 17.05 -6.65 -2.14
N LYS A 223 18.27 -6.67 -2.68
CA LYS A 223 18.69 -5.74 -3.76
C LYS A 223 17.88 -5.88 -5.06
N ASN A 224 17.41 -7.07 -5.37
CA ASN A 224 16.72 -7.35 -6.63
C ASN A 224 15.20 -7.14 -6.55
N ASP A 225 14.60 -7.49 -5.41
CA ASP A 225 13.15 -7.43 -5.22
C ASP A 225 12.68 -6.11 -4.57
N PHE A 226 13.59 -5.40 -3.87
CA PHE A 226 13.33 -4.21 -3.04
C PHE A 226 14.06 -2.96 -3.53
#